data_AF-A0A377JZE4-F1
#
_entry.id   AF-A0A377JZE4-F1
#
_cell.length_a   1.000
_cell.length_b   1.000
_cell.length_c   1.000
_cell.angle_alpha   90.00
_cell.angle_beta   90.00
_cell.angle_gamma   90.00
#
_symmetry.space_group_name_H-M   'P 1'
#
loop_
_entity.id
_entity.type
_entity.pdbx_description
1 polymer ?
#
loop_
_entity_poly.entity_id
_entity_poly.type
_entity_poly.pdbx_seq_one_letter_code
_entity_poly.pdbx_strand_id
1 'polypeptide(L)'
;MQSIADYIDADDSPRFHGAEDNFYQSQTPPRHSANQMLFLTGELRQIKGITENIYQRLIPYVCVLPTSELSINLNMLTENDIPLFRALFLNNITGC
;
A
#
# COMPACT_ATOMS: atom_id res chain seq x y z
N MET A 1 1.50 -5.18 7.34
CA MET A 1 1.66 -3.73 7.53
C MET A 1 0.26 -3.14 7.43
N GLN A 2 -0.38 -2.81 8.55
CA GLN A 2 -1.79 -2.38 8.54
C GLN A 2 -1.96 -0.89 8.26
N SER A 3 -0.89 -0.11 8.43
CA SER A 3 -0.92 1.35 8.23
C SER A 3 -1.33 1.80 6.82
N ILE A 4 -1.18 0.98 5.78
CA ILE A 4 -1.70 1.33 4.45
C ILE A 4 -3.23 1.22 4.42
N ALA A 5 -3.80 0.19 5.07
CA ALA A 5 -5.24 0.01 5.15
C ALA A 5 -5.89 1.13 5.97
N ASP A 6 -5.36 1.41 7.17
CA ASP A 6 -5.78 2.52 8.03
C ASP A 6 -5.59 3.90 7.37
N TYR A 7 -4.68 4.03 6.42
CA TYR A 7 -4.49 5.34 5.76
C TYR A 7 -5.60 5.64 4.74
N ILE A 8 -6.31 4.63 4.23
CA ILE A 8 -7.23 4.76 3.09
C ILE A 8 -8.68 4.40 3.37
N ASP A 9 -8.98 3.70 4.47
CA ASP A 9 -10.36 3.39 4.84
C ASP A 9 -11.04 4.57 5.54
N ALA A 10 -12.35 4.49 5.73
CA ALA A 10 -13.15 5.65 6.09
C ALA A 10 -13.26 5.88 7.61
N ASP A 11 -12.72 4.99 8.43
CA ASP A 11 -12.82 5.07 9.89
C ASP A 11 -11.54 5.64 10.51
N ASP A 12 -11.54 5.81 11.84
CA ASP A 12 -10.41 6.38 12.60
C ASP A 12 -9.94 5.39 13.69
N SER A 13 -10.25 4.09 13.51
CA SER A 13 -9.94 3.03 14.47
C SER A 13 -8.69 2.26 14.04
N PRO A 14 -7.52 2.52 14.66
CA PRO A 14 -6.28 1.93 14.18
C PRO A 14 -6.27 0.41 14.38
N ARG A 15 -5.85 -0.30 13.35
CA ARG A 15 -5.59 -1.75 13.44
C ARG A 15 -4.32 -2.02 14.26
N PHE A 16 -4.11 -3.28 14.65
CA PHE A 16 -2.87 -3.67 15.30
C PHE A 16 -1.66 -3.41 14.39
N HIS A 17 -0.66 -2.67 14.89
CA HIS A 17 0.44 -2.10 14.09
C HIS A 17 0.01 -1.18 12.93
N GLY A 18 -1.19 -0.60 13.05
CA GLY A 18 -1.75 0.42 12.19
C GLY A 18 -1.38 1.84 12.58
N ALA A 19 -2.04 2.81 11.94
CA ALA A 19 -1.93 4.24 12.25
C ALA A 19 -3.03 5.05 11.58
N GLU A 20 -3.69 5.85 12.42
CA GLU A 20 -4.78 6.77 12.09
C GLU A 20 -4.44 8.21 12.50
N ASP A 21 -5.43 9.10 12.58
CA ASP A 21 -5.25 10.51 12.87
C ASP A 21 -4.45 10.77 14.14
N ASN A 22 -4.69 10.02 15.22
CA ASN A 22 -3.92 10.17 16.46
C ASN A 22 -2.40 10.07 16.25
N PHE A 23 -1.95 9.19 15.34
CA PHE A 23 -0.54 9.06 15.01
C PHE A 23 -0.09 10.20 14.10
N TYR A 24 -0.85 10.53 13.06
CA TYR A 24 -0.45 11.53 12.07
C TYR A 24 -0.49 12.97 12.60
N GLN A 25 -1.42 13.28 13.52
CA GLN A 25 -1.50 14.58 14.20
C GLN A 25 -0.33 14.80 15.17
N SER A 26 0.28 13.73 15.68
CA SER A 26 1.50 13.83 16.50
C SER A 26 2.77 14.16 15.71
N GLN A 27 2.71 14.15 14.37
CA GLN A 27 3.86 14.46 13.52
C GLN A 27 4.10 15.97 13.41
N THR A 28 5.25 16.33 12.84
CA THR A 28 5.60 17.72 12.55
C THR A 28 5.95 17.86 11.06
N PRO A 29 5.16 18.62 10.26
CA PRO A 29 3.90 19.26 10.64
C PRO A 29 2.78 18.24 10.95
N PRO A 30 1.78 18.61 11.78
CA PRO A 30 0.64 17.75 12.05
C PRO A 30 -0.21 17.58 10.79
N ARG A 31 -0.74 16.38 10.59
CA ARG A 31 -1.60 16.03 9.47
C ARG A 31 -2.56 14.89 9.85
N HIS A 32 -3.42 14.50 8.92
CA HIS A 32 -4.41 13.44 9.08
C HIS A 32 -4.03 12.20 8.25
N SER A 33 -4.67 11.06 8.54
CA SER A 33 -4.80 10.00 7.53
C SER A 33 -5.61 10.53 6.34
N ALA A 34 -5.49 9.90 5.17
CA ALA A 34 -6.22 10.37 4.00
C ALA A 34 -7.72 10.04 4.10
N ASN A 35 -8.04 8.92 4.73
CA ASN A 35 -9.38 8.37 4.89
C ASN A 35 -10.16 8.25 3.57
N GLN A 36 -9.42 7.96 2.51
CA GLN A 36 -9.89 7.83 1.13
C GLN A 36 -8.89 7.08 0.26
N MET A 37 -9.30 6.68 -0.94
CA MET A 37 -8.40 6.13 -1.95
C MET A 37 -7.26 7.11 -2.25
N LEU A 38 -6.05 6.57 -2.45
CA LEU A 38 -4.93 7.35 -2.92
C LEU A 38 -5.22 7.94 -4.31
N PHE A 39 -4.63 9.09 -4.61
CA PHE A 39 -4.63 9.71 -5.93
C PHE A 39 -3.30 9.50 -6.66
N LEU A 40 -2.20 9.42 -5.91
CA LEU A 40 -0.84 9.33 -6.43
C LEU A 40 -0.05 8.26 -5.67
N THR A 41 0.76 7.49 -6.38
CA THR A 41 1.68 6.50 -5.76
C THR A 41 2.67 7.14 -4.79
N GLY A 42 3.00 8.44 -4.97
CA GLY A 42 3.85 9.21 -4.07
C GLY A 42 3.31 9.34 -2.63
N GLU A 43 2.00 9.20 -2.43
CA GLU A 43 1.38 9.30 -1.11
C GLU A 43 1.80 8.19 -0.16
N LEU A 44 2.28 7.05 -0.69
CA LEU A 44 2.85 5.96 0.12
C LEU A 44 3.96 6.45 1.07
N ARG A 45 4.69 7.51 0.70
CA ARG A 45 5.74 8.10 1.52
C ARG A 45 5.23 8.71 2.83
N GLN A 46 3.94 9.03 2.90
CA GLN A 46 3.28 9.58 4.07
C GLN A 46 2.83 8.50 5.05
N ILE A 47 2.87 7.23 4.65
CA ILE A 47 2.31 6.16 5.47
C ILE A 47 3.34 5.69 6.49
N LYS A 48 2.89 5.49 7.74
CA LYS A 48 3.74 4.99 8.82
C LYS A 48 4.48 3.71 8.40
N GLY A 49 5.78 3.69 8.61
CA GLY A 49 6.63 2.53 8.34
C GLY A 49 7.12 2.43 6.88
N ILE A 50 6.64 3.27 5.96
CA ILE A 50 7.19 3.36 4.60
C ILE A 50 8.39 4.31 4.63
N THR A 51 9.58 3.72 4.74
CA THR A 51 10.85 4.45 4.57
C THR A 51 11.16 4.69 3.09
N GLU A 52 12.10 5.59 2.80
CA GLU A 52 12.61 5.80 1.43
C GLU A 52 13.03 4.48 0.76
N ASN A 53 13.77 3.65 1.47
CA ASN A 53 14.24 2.36 0.96
C ASN A 53 13.06 1.43 0.61
N ILE A 54 12.07 1.34 1.50
CA ILE A 54 10.87 0.54 1.25
C ILE A 54 10.11 1.10 0.05
N TYR A 55 9.92 2.42 -0.01
CA TYR A 55 9.23 3.08 -1.12
C TYR A 55 9.90 2.79 -2.47
N GLN A 56 11.22 2.95 -2.57
CA GLN A 56 11.96 2.69 -3.82
C GLN A 56 11.89 1.24 -4.29
N ARG A 57 11.83 0.30 -3.34
CA ARG A 57 11.65 -1.13 -3.65
C ARG A 57 10.20 -1.48 -4.02
N LEU A 58 9.24 -0.73 -3.52
CA LEU A 58 7.81 -0.98 -3.72
C LEU A 58 7.30 -0.36 -5.03
N ILE A 59 7.77 0.84 -5.38
CA ILE A 59 7.20 1.62 -6.48
C ILE A 59 7.21 0.95 -7.87
N PRO A 60 8.16 0.06 -8.23
CA PRO A 60 8.07 -0.67 -9.49
C PRO A 60 6.87 -1.61 -9.58
N TYR A 61 6.26 -1.99 -8.45
CA TYR A 61 5.25 -3.05 -8.35
C TYR A 61 3.86 -2.56 -7.94
N VAL A 62 3.68 -1.26 -7.72
CA VAL A 62 2.41 -0.70 -7.24
C VAL A 62 1.92 0.42 -8.14
N CYS A 63 0.60 0.51 -8.27
CA CYS A 63 -0.08 1.60 -8.94
C CYS A 63 -1.27 2.05 -8.09
N VAL A 64 -1.77 3.24 -8.39
CA VAL A 64 -2.99 3.80 -7.78
C VAL A 64 -4.02 3.91 -8.88
N LEU A 65 -5.16 3.24 -8.70
CA LEU A 65 -6.25 3.17 -9.66
C LEU A 65 -7.55 3.68 -9.01
N PRO A 66 -8.47 4.30 -9.76
CA PRO A 66 -9.75 4.77 -9.25
C PRO A 66 -10.77 3.62 -9.12
N THR A 67 -10.35 2.48 -8.57
CA THR A 67 -11.19 1.31 -8.33
C THR A 67 -10.65 0.49 -7.16
N SER A 68 -11.55 -0.16 -6.41
CA SER A 68 -11.22 -1.13 -5.37
C SER A 68 -11.17 -2.57 -5.89
N GLU A 69 -11.52 -2.80 -7.17
CA GLU A 69 -11.48 -4.12 -7.78
C GLU A 69 -10.04 -4.55 -8.03
N LEU A 70 -9.65 -5.70 -7.47
CA LEU A 70 -8.37 -6.32 -7.79
C LEU A 70 -8.46 -6.98 -9.17
N SER A 71 -7.81 -6.36 -10.15
CA SER A 71 -7.69 -6.89 -11.51
C SER A 71 -6.24 -6.77 -11.99
N ILE A 72 -5.68 -7.87 -12.50
CA ILE A 72 -4.31 -7.92 -13.03
C ILE A 72 -4.37 -8.37 -14.48
N ASN A 73 -3.77 -7.58 -15.36
CA ASN A 73 -3.63 -7.94 -16.77
C ASN A 73 -2.49 -8.95 -16.96
N LEU A 74 -2.82 -10.24 -16.99
CA LEU A 74 -1.85 -11.32 -17.17
C LEU A 74 -1.03 -11.19 -18.47
N ASN A 75 -1.58 -10.57 -19.52
CA ASN A 75 -0.89 -10.39 -20.80
C ASN A 75 0.21 -9.32 -20.74
N MET A 76 0.26 -8.51 -19.69
CA MET A 76 1.30 -7.49 -19.49
C MET A 76 2.40 -7.95 -18.52
N LEU A 77 2.26 -9.12 -17.90
CA LEU A 77 3.24 -9.61 -16.94
C LEU A 77 4.52 -10.07 -17.66
N THR A 78 5.65 -9.65 -17.12
CA THR A 78 7.00 -10.05 -17.54
C THR A 78 7.69 -10.83 -16.41
N GLU A 79 8.88 -11.39 -16.67
CA GLU A 79 9.68 -12.04 -15.61
C GLU A 79 10.01 -11.09 -14.45
N ASN A 80 10.11 -9.78 -14.72
CA ASN A 80 10.34 -8.78 -13.68
C ASN A 80 9.17 -8.69 -12.69
N ASP A 81 7.96 -9.12 -13.08
CA ASP A 81 6.74 -9.07 -12.28
C ASP A 81 6.49 -10.36 -11.49
N ILE A 82 7.39 -11.34 -11.57
CA ILE A 82 7.34 -12.57 -10.75
C ILE A 82 7.13 -12.28 -9.25
N PRO A 83 7.76 -11.26 -8.64
CA PRO A 83 7.47 -10.91 -7.25
C PRO A 83 6.00 -10.54 -6.99
N LEU A 84 5.36 -9.78 -7.90
CA LEU A 84 3.95 -9.42 -7.81
C LEU A 84 3.06 -10.66 -7.96
N PHE A 85 3.37 -11.52 -8.93
CA PHE A 85 2.65 -12.78 -9.15
C PHE A 85 2.72 -13.69 -7.92
N ARG A 86 3.92 -13.86 -7.33
CA ARG A 86 4.12 -14.60 -6.08
C ARG A 86 3.33 -14.01 -4.92
N ALA A 87 3.33 -12.69 -4.78
CA ALA A 87 2.61 -11.99 -3.72
C ALA A 87 1.09 -12.23 -3.80
N LEU A 88 0.53 -12.27 -5.02
CA LEU A 88 -0.90 -12.51 -5.25
C LEU A 88 -1.39 -13.83 -4.66
N PHE A 89 -0.54 -14.86 -4.75
CA PHE A 89 -0.82 -16.20 -4.24
C PHE A 89 -0.16 -16.46 -2.89
N LEU A 90 0.36 -15.44 -2.20
CA LEU A 90 1.03 -15.55 -0.91
C LEU A 90 2.16 -16.60 -0.90
N ASN A 91 2.92 -16.66 -2.00
CA ASN A 91 3.95 -17.67 -2.27
C ASN A 91 3.44 -19.13 -2.31
N ASN A 92 2.14 -19.37 -2.28
CA ASN A 92 1.54 -20.70 -2.40
C ASN A 92 1.31 -21.06 -3.88
N ILE A 93 2.40 -21.10 -4.63
CA ILE A 93 2.41 -21.50 -6.04
C ILE A 93 3.10 -22.86 -6.11
N THR A 94 2.33 -23.92 -6.34
CA THR A 94 2.88 -25.24 -6.63
C THR A 94 3.16 -25.34 -8.13
N GLY A 95 4.43 -25.56 -8.51
CA GLY A 95 4.74 -26.10 -9.82
C GLY A 95 4.38 -27.59 -9.86
N CYS A 96 3.99 -28.09 -11.03
CA CYS A 96 3.83 -29.53 -11.26
C CYS A 96 5.13 -30.30 -10.95
#